data_AF-A0A9D8CSY8-F1
#
_entry.id   AF-A0A9D8CSY8-F1
#
_cell.length_a   1.000
_cell.length_b   1.000
_cell.length_c   1.000
_cell.angle_alpha   90.00
_cell.angle_beta   90.00
_cell.angle_gamma   90.00
#
_symmetry.space_group_name_H-M   'P 1'
#
loop_
_entity.id
_entity.type
_entity.pdbx_description
1 polymer ?
#
loop_
_entity_poly.entity_id
_entity_poly.type
_entity_poly.pdbx_seq_one_letter_code
_entity_poly.pdbx_strand_id
1 'polypeptide(L)' 'MAEPVEIIVVETDRVACNGGGGALGHPRVYLNLGAEGAVDCPYCGLRYVLKEGATAHAHAH' A
#
# COMPACT_ATOMS: atom_id res chain seq x y z
N MET A 1 15.82 12.69 -8.80
CA MET A 1 14.91 12.28 -9.89
C MET A 1 13.81 11.49 -9.22
N ALA A 2 12.63 12.08 -9.02
CA ALA A 2 11.52 11.38 -8.39
C ALA A 2 10.87 10.53 -9.46
N GLU A 3 11.21 9.24 -9.48
CA GLU A 3 10.57 8.24 -10.34
C GLU A 3 9.04 8.30 -10.13
N PRO A 4 8.23 8.09 -11.17
CA PRO A 4 6.78 8.14 -11.03
C PRO A 4 6.34 7.02 -10.10
N VAL A 5 5.98 7.39 -8.87
CA VAL A 5 5.39 6.49 -7.89
C VAL A 5 4.03 6.07 -8.44
N GLU A 6 3.91 4.83 -8.88
CA GLU A 6 2.64 4.28 -9.35
C GLU A 6 1.68 4.15 -8.15
N ILE A 7 0.53 4.82 -8.24
CA ILE A 7 -0.46 4.93 -7.15
C ILE A 7 -1.55 3.89 -7.35
N ILE A 8 -1.77 3.06 -6.32
CA ILE A 8 -2.80 2.01 -6.29
C ILE A 8 -3.84 2.39 -5.24
N VAL A 9 -5.08 2.58 -5.68
CA VAL A 9 -6.20 2.85 -4.76
C VAL A 9 -6.72 1.53 -4.20
N VAL A 10 -6.84 1.45 -2.88
CA VAL A 10 -7.28 0.26 -2.15
C VAL A 10 -8.49 0.57 -1.29
N GLU A 11 -9.28 -0.45 -1.00
CA GLU A 11 -10.52 -0.30 -0.22
C GLU A 11 -10.32 -0.60 1.27
N THR A 12 -9.11 -1.00 1.67
CA THR A 12 -8.77 -1.40 3.04
C THR A 12 -7.48 -0.73 3.50
N ASP A 13 -7.37 -0.44 4.81
CA ASP A 13 -6.13 0.12 5.38
C ASP A 13 -5.00 -0.92 5.46
N ARG A 14 -5.30 -2.20 5.29
CA ARG A 14 -4.32 -3.28 5.22
C ARG A 14 -4.22 -3.79 3.80
N VAL A 15 -3.02 -3.75 3.24
CA VAL A 15 -2.73 -4.20 1.88
C VAL A 15 -1.61 -5.22 1.91
N ALA A 16 -1.79 -6.33 1.20
CA ALA A 16 -0.71 -7.28 0.95
C ALA A 16 -0.04 -6.92 -0.37
N CYS A 17 1.22 -6.50 -0.32
CA CYS A 17 2.03 -6.27 -1.51
C CYS A 17 2.87 -7.52 -1.79
N ASN A 18 2.73 -8.10 -2.99
CA ASN A 18 3.44 -9.31 -3.41
C ASN A 18 4.51 -9.05 -4.50
N GLY A 19 5.04 -7.84 -4.59
CA GLY A 19 6.14 -7.57 -5.51
C GLY A 19 5.76 -7.37 -6.98
N GLY A 20 4.48 -7.18 -7.32
CA GLY A 20 4.05 -6.93 -8.71
C GLY A 20 4.19 -8.12 -9.68
N GLY A 21 4.48 -9.32 -9.19
CA GLY A 21 4.47 -10.56 -10.01
C GLY A 21 5.67 -10.75 -10.96
N GLY A 22 6.68 -9.87 -10.92
CA GLY A 22 7.89 -9.97 -11.74
C GLY A 22 9.07 -10.67 -11.03
N ALA A 23 10.12 -11.00 -11.80
CA ALA A 23 11.35 -11.63 -11.29
C ALA A 23 12.15 -10.75 -10.30
N LEU A 24 11.86 -9.44 -10.24
CA LEU A 24 12.42 -8.47 -9.29
C LEU A 24 11.46 -8.14 -8.13
N GLY A 25 10.34 -8.86 -8.02
CA GLY A 25 9.39 -8.66 -6.93
C GLY A 25 9.93 -9.10 -5.57
N HIS A 26 9.45 -8.47 -4.50
CA HIS A 26 9.76 -8.88 -3.12
C HIS A 26 8.75 -9.92 -2.60
N PRO A 27 9.08 -10.65 -1.52
CA PRO A 27 8.15 -11.54 -0.84
C PRO A 27 6.88 -10.82 -0.38
N ARG A 28 5.77 -11.55 -0.18
CA ARG A 28 4.53 -10.96 0.34
C ARG A 28 4.79 -10.23 1.66
N VAL A 29 4.56 -8.92 1.69
CA VAL A 29 4.57 -8.09 2.89
C VAL A 29 3.20 -7.44 3.09
N TYR A 30 2.88 -7.14 4.34
CA TYR A 30 1.64 -6.47 4.72
C TYR A 30 1.96 -5.02 5.08
N LEU A 31 1.36 -4.09 4.36
CA LEU A 31 1.48 -2.65 4.58
C LEU A 31 0.20 -2.15 5.25
N ASN A 32 0.34 -1.26 6.23
CA ASN A 32 -0.79 -0.58 6.87
C ASN A 32 -0.76 0.89 6.48
N LEU A 33 -1.86 1.38 5.91
CA LEU A 33 -2.04 2.76 5.45
C LEU A 33 -2.32 3.72 6.63
N GLY A 34 -2.64 3.19 7.81
CA GLY A 34 -2.86 3.96 9.02
C GLY A 34 -3.96 5.01 8.88
N ALA A 35 -3.88 6.04 9.74
CA ALA A 35 -4.79 7.19 9.70
C ALA A 35 -4.51 8.13 8.51
N GLU A 36 -3.30 8.09 7.95
CA GLU A 36 -2.89 8.90 6.80
C GLU A 36 -3.60 8.45 5.51
N GLY A 37 -4.08 7.21 5.48
CA GLY A 37 -4.77 6.67 4.32
C GLY A 37 -3.85 6.42 3.13
N ALA A 38 -2.53 6.39 3.33
CA ALA A 38 -1.58 6.09 2.28
C ALA A 38 -0.30 5.48 2.84
N VAL A 39 0.34 4.59 2.08
CA VAL A 39 1.65 4.00 2.43
C VAL A 39 2.43 3.66 1.17
N ASP A 40 3.73 3.89 1.18
CA ASP A 40 4.64 3.45 0.13
C ASP A 40 5.25 2.08 0.44
N CYS A 41 5.35 1.25 -0.59
CA CYS A 41 6.09 0.01 -0.53
C CYS A 41 7.58 0.30 -0.73
N PRO A 42 8.46 0.00 0.24
CA PRO A 42 9.90 0.31 0.15
C PRO A 42 10.62 -0.55 -0.90
N TYR A 43 9.96 -1.57 -1.45
CA TYR A 43 10.53 -2.50 -2.41
C TYR A 43 10.07 -2.21 -3.84
N CYS A 44 8.76 -2.07 -4.06
CA CYS A 44 8.22 -1.80 -5.40
C CYS A 44 8.21 -0.32 -5.76
N GLY A 45 8.32 0.59 -4.79
CA GLY A 45 8.13 2.02 -5.03
C GLY A 45 6.68 2.40 -5.37
N LEU A 46 5.72 1.48 -5.16
CA LEU A 46 4.29 1.71 -5.34
C LEU A 46 3.72 2.42 -4.11
N ARG A 47 2.82 3.38 -4.33
CA ARG A 47 2.06 4.02 -3.23
C ARG A 47 0.64 3.51 -3.21
N TYR A 48 0.26 2.91 -2.10
CA TYR A 48 -1.11 2.49 -1.84
C TYR A 48 -1.86 3.64 -1.17
N VAL A 49 -3.06 3.94 -1.64
CA VAL A 49 -3.92 5.00 -1.10
C VAL A 49 -5.31 4.45 -0.83
N LEU A 50 -5.86 4.74 0.34
CA LEU A 50 -7.22 4.38 0.72
C LEU A 50 -8.20 5.17 -0.13
N LYS A 51 -9.18 4.46 -0.70
CA LYS A 51 -10.29 5.06 -1.43
C LYS A 51 -11.05 6.00 -0.51
N GLU A 52 -11.43 7.17 -1.03
CA GLU A 52 -12.26 8.12 -0.28
C GLU A 52 -13.56 7.45 0.17
N GLY A 53 -13.78 7.40 1.49
CA GLY A 53 -14.93 6.74 2.12
C GLY A 53 -14.71 5.29 2.55
N ALA A 54 -13.54 4.70 2.30
CA ALA A 54 -13.18 3.40 2.86
C ALA A 54 -12.86 3.53 4.36
N THR A 55 -13.55 2.76 5.19
CA THR A 55 -13.29 2.70 6.63
C THR A 55 -11.95 2.04 6.88
N ALA A 56 -10.94 2.82 7.26
CA ALA A 56 -9.75 2.28 7.91
C ALA A 56 -10.22 1.61 9.22
N HIS A 57 -10.17 0.29 9.28
CA HIS A 57 -10.53 -0.44 10.48
C HIS A 57 -9.36 -0.33 11.46
N ALA A 58 -9.23 0.84 12.08
CA ALA A 58 -8.35 1.05 13.22
C ALA A 58 -8.81 0.10 14.32
N HIS A 59 -8.02 -0.95 14.56
CA HIS A 59 -8.20 -1.80 15.72
C HIS A 59 -7.94 -0.93 16.95
N ALA A 60 -9.01 -0.47 17.59
CA ALA A 60 -8.96 0.05 18.95
C ALA A 60 -8.56 -1.10 19.88
N HIS A 61 -7.42 -0.95 20.55
CA HIS A 61 -6.99 -1.79 21.67
C HIS A 61 -7.02 -0.96 22.95
#